data_AF-C4YUU9-F1
#
_entry.id   AF-C4YUU9-F1
#
_cell.length_a   1.000
_cell.length_b   1.000
_cell.length_c   1.000
_cell.angle_alpha   90.00
_cell.angle_beta   90.00
_cell.angle_gamma   90.00
#
_symmetry.space_group_name_H-M   'P 1'
#
loop_
_entity.id
_entity.type
_entity.pdbx_description
1 polymer ?
#
loop_
_entity_poly.entity_id
_entity_poly.type
_entity_poly.pdbx_seq_one_letter_code
_entity_poly.pdbx_strand_id
1 'polypeptide(L)'
;MLCKIDKALYSGIYKVKEMLKKSLRILDLDKENGYYNGGQIIFGKNRFSSKVLSNFGDLIILEDIIPDYAKDAEEVKITAGCDKNFITCCNKFNNAINLGANR
;
A
#
# COMPACT_ATOMS: atom_id res chain seq x y z
N MET A 1 4.71 18.82 -9.76
CA MET A 1 5.11 17.63 -10.55
C MET A 1 4.02 16.57 -10.37
N LEU A 2 3.17 16.36 -11.37
CA LEU A 2 2.06 15.40 -11.33
C LEU A 2 2.53 14.08 -11.96
N CYS A 3 2.88 13.11 -11.11
CA CYS A 3 3.11 11.76 -11.58
C CYS A 3 1.74 11.14 -11.91
N LYS A 4 1.45 10.90 -13.19
CA LYS A 4 0.23 10.20 -13.64
C LYS A 4 0.42 8.69 -13.47
N ILE A 5 0.54 8.25 -12.21
CA ILE A 5 0.56 6.83 -11.87
C ILE A 5 -0.88 6.33 -11.81
N ASP A 6 -1.19 5.28 -12.57
CA ASP A 6 -2.46 4.57 -12.44
C ASP A 6 -2.47 3.78 -11.12
N LYS A 7 -3.20 4.29 -10.14
CA LYS A 7 -3.33 3.68 -8.80
C LYS A 7 -3.83 2.23 -8.87
N ALA A 8 -4.55 1.83 -9.91
CA ALA A 8 -5.06 0.47 -10.05
C ALA A 8 -3.93 -0.55 -10.25
N LEU A 9 -2.85 -0.18 -10.95
CA LEU A 9 -1.71 -1.06 -11.21
C LEU A 9 -0.85 -1.33 -9.96
N TYR A 10 -0.99 -0.50 -8.92
CA TYR A 10 -0.20 -0.58 -7.69
C TYR A 10 -1.08 -0.88 -6.46
N SER A 11 -2.28 -1.38 -6.71
CA SER A 11 -3.21 -1.84 -5.69
C SER A 11 -3.35 -3.36 -5.73
N GLY A 12 -3.51 -3.98 -4.57
CA GLY A 12 -3.94 -5.37 -4.45
C GLY A 12 -5.07 -5.51 -3.45
N ILE A 13 -5.91 -6.53 -3.64
CA ILE A 13 -6.92 -6.95 -2.67
C ILE A 13 -6.42 -8.25 -2.05
N TYR A 14 -6.33 -8.28 -0.73
CA TYR A 14 -5.75 -9.39 0.02
C TYR A 14 -6.68 -9.85 1.12
N LYS A 15 -6.70 -11.16 1.35
CA LYS A 15 -7.38 -11.75 2.50
C LYS A 15 -6.58 -11.53 3.77
N VAL A 16 -7.28 -11.23 4.85
CA VAL A 16 -6.69 -11.02 6.17
C VAL A 16 -6.54 -12.37 6.87
N LYS A 17 -5.33 -12.66 7.35
CA LYS A 17 -5.04 -13.83 8.19
C LYS A 17 -5.30 -13.53 9.67
N GLU A 18 -4.84 -12.38 10.13
CA GLU A 18 -4.91 -11.96 11.53
C GLU A 18 -4.85 -10.44 11.62
N MET A 19 -5.59 -9.84 12.56
CA MET A 19 -5.47 -8.43 12.90
C MET A 19 -5.07 -8.23 14.36
N LEU A 20 -4.14 -7.29 14.56
CA LEU A 20 -3.70 -6.78 15.85
C LEU A 20 -4.03 -5.28 15.92
N LYS A 21 -3.66 -4.60 17.02
CA LYS A 21 -4.01 -3.17 17.22
C LYS A 21 -3.55 -2.25 16.10
N LYS A 22 -2.30 -2.38 15.64
CA LYS A 22 -1.67 -1.52 14.61
C LYS A 22 -1.02 -2.32 13.49
N SER A 23 -1.38 -3.59 13.36
CA SER A 23 -0.78 -4.45 12.36
C SER A 23 -1.75 -5.54 11.96
N LEU A 24 -1.51 -6.11 10.79
CA LEU A 24 -2.24 -7.25 10.28
C LEU A 24 -1.31 -8.16 9.52
N ARG A 25 -1.66 -9.45 9.48
CA ARG A 25 -1.07 -10.44 8.59
C ARG A 25 -2.00 -10.69 7.43
N ILE A 26 -1.47 -10.74 6.22
CA ILE A 26 -2.22 -10.98 5.00
C ILE A 26 -1.81 -12.31 4.36
N LEU A 27 -2.79 -13.00 3.77
CA LEU A 27 -2.54 -14.26 3.06
C LEU A 27 -1.98 -13.99 1.67
N ASP A 28 -1.05 -14.85 1.24
CA ASP A 28 -0.52 -14.90 -0.13
C ASP A 28 -0.03 -13.54 -0.68
N LEU A 29 0.62 -12.73 0.16
CA LEU A 29 1.25 -11.50 -0.29
C LEU A 29 2.43 -11.83 -1.22
N ASP A 30 2.29 -11.48 -2.49
CA ASP A 30 3.23 -11.78 -3.57
C ASP A 30 4.24 -10.65 -3.85
N LYS A 31 4.38 -9.69 -2.92
CA LYS A 31 5.22 -8.51 -3.09
C LYS A 31 6.45 -8.54 -2.19
N GLU A 32 7.52 -7.95 -2.70
CA GLU A 32 8.77 -7.75 -1.97
C GLU A 32 8.58 -6.89 -0.72
N ASN A 33 9.47 -7.08 0.26
CA ASN A 33 9.47 -6.29 1.48
C ASN A 33 9.57 -4.79 1.16
N GLY A 34 8.78 -4.00 1.88
CA GLY A 34 8.73 -2.56 1.70
C GLY A 34 7.92 -2.11 0.49
N TYR A 35 7.35 -3.01 -0.30
CA TYR A 35 6.60 -2.64 -1.51
C TYR A 35 5.46 -1.65 -1.21
N TYR A 36 4.79 -1.83 -0.07
CA TYR A 36 3.66 -1.00 0.36
C TYR A 36 4.03 0.14 1.31
N ASN A 37 5.31 0.35 1.62
CA ASN A 37 5.73 1.42 2.54
C ASN A 37 5.28 2.79 2.02
N GLY A 38 4.80 3.63 2.94
CA GLY A 38 4.24 4.94 2.60
C GLY A 38 2.90 4.88 1.85
N GLY A 39 2.37 3.68 1.62
CA GLY A 39 1.11 3.44 0.96
C GLY A 39 -0.09 3.60 1.87
N GLN A 40 -1.25 3.19 1.35
CA GLN A 40 -2.53 3.23 2.06
C GLN A 40 -3.17 1.85 2.06
N ILE A 41 -3.72 1.47 3.20
CA ILE A 41 -4.60 0.32 3.34
C ILE A 41 -6.03 0.79 3.59
N ILE A 42 -7.00 0.05 3.05
CA ILE A 42 -8.42 0.34 3.18
C ILE A 42 -9.16 -0.94 3.60
N PHE A 43 -9.99 -0.82 4.63
CA PHE A 43 -10.77 -1.89 5.24
C PHE A 43 -12.25 -1.75 4.93
N GLY A 44 -12.97 -2.88 4.90
CA GLY A 44 -14.43 -2.94 5.01
C GLY A 44 -15.18 -2.04 4.03
N LYS A 45 -14.87 -2.12 2.72
CA LYS A 45 -15.49 -1.29 1.66
C LYS A 45 -15.34 0.23 1.89
N ASN A 46 -14.14 0.68 2.27
CA ASN A 46 -13.81 2.09 2.53
C ASN A 46 -14.32 2.65 3.87
N ARG A 47 -14.61 1.82 4.87
CA ARG A 47 -15.02 2.27 6.21
C ARG A 47 -13.87 2.81 7.06
N PHE A 48 -12.67 2.28 6.86
CA PHE A 48 -11.47 2.71 7.57
C PHE A 48 -10.27 2.65 6.63
N SER A 49 -9.38 3.61 6.76
CA SER A 49 -8.11 3.62 6.02
C SER A 49 -6.99 4.08 6.94
N SER A 50 -5.81 3.52 6.74
CA SER A 50 -4.59 3.91 7.45
C SER A 50 -3.42 3.97 6.47
N LYS A 51 -2.40 4.75 6.81
CA LYS A 51 -1.10 4.68 6.15
C LYS A 51 -0.38 3.38 6.53
N VAL A 52 0.34 2.80 5.58
CA VAL A 52 1.27 1.68 5.80
C VAL A 52 2.63 2.24 6.16
N LEU A 53 3.09 1.97 7.38
CA LEU A 53 4.42 2.36 7.85
C LEU A 53 5.50 1.40 7.36
N SER A 54 5.21 0.10 7.39
CA SER A 54 6.16 -0.94 7.00
C SER A 54 5.44 -2.19 6.51
N ASN A 55 6.04 -2.89 5.56
CA ASN A 55 5.66 -4.22 5.12
C ASN A 55 6.90 -5.14 5.11
N PHE A 56 6.79 -6.28 5.80
CA PHE A 56 7.83 -7.31 5.85
C PHE A 56 7.19 -8.71 5.86
N GLY A 57 7.43 -9.51 4.83
CA GLY A 57 6.73 -10.76 4.60
C GLY A 57 5.22 -10.54 4.52
N ASP A 58 4.47 -11.33 5.28
CA ASP A 58 3.01 -11.22 5.41
C ASP A 58 2.55 -10.10 6.36
N LEU A 59 3.46 -9.44 7.06
CA LEU A 59 3.13 -8.43 8.07
C LEU A 59 3.02 -7.02 7.45
N ILE A 60 1.94 -6.34 7.80
CA ILE A 60 1.69 -4.93 7.50
C ILE A 60 1.58 -4.17 8.82
N ILE A 61 2.35 -3.08 8.96
CA ILE A 61 2.33 -2.19 10.12
C ILE A 61 1.69 -0.86 9.72
N LEU A 62 0.78 -0.37 10.55
CA LEU A 62 -0.07 0.77 10.30
C LEU A 62 0.27 1.95 11.21
N GLU A 63 0.00 3.15 10.71
CA GLU A 63 0.09 4.40 11.47
C GLU A 63 -1.01 4.47 12.54
N ASP A 64 -2.24 4.15 12.13
CA ASP A 64 -3.44 4.22 12.97
C ASP A 64 -3.77 2.89 13.65
N ILE A 65 -4.50 2.97 14.76
CA ILE A 65 -5.08 1.80 15.42
C ILE A 65 -6.27 1.31 14.58
N ILE A 66 -6.32 0.01 14.32
CA ILE A 66 -7.47 -0.63 13.67
C ILE A 66 -8.65 -0.59 14.65
N PRO A 67 -9.73 0.16 14.34
CA PRO A 67 -10.89 0.24 15.21
C PRO A 67 -11.67 -1.08 15.19
N ASP A 68 -12.42 -1.36 16.26
CA ASP A 68 -13.12 -2.64 16.41
C ASP A 68 -14.10 -2.94 15.27
N TYR A 69 -14.76 -1.91 14.72
CA TYR A 69 -15.69 -2.05 13.59
C TYR A 69 -15.03 -2.41 12.26
N ALA A 70 -13.69 -2.40 12.17
CA ALA A 70 -12.94 -2.76 10.97
C ALA A 70 -12.25 -4.13 11.09
N LYS A 71 -12.31 -4.77 12.27
CA LYS A 71 -11.66 -6.07 12.54
C LYS A 71 -12.37 -7.26 11.93
N ASP A 72 -13.62 -7.09 11.50
CA ASP A 72 -14.43 -8.09 10.80
C ASP A 72 -14.17 -8.10 9.28
N ALA A 73 -13.29 -7.23 8.77
CA ALA A 73 -12.97 -7.20 7.36
C ALA A 73 -12.17 -8.45 6.94
N GLU A 74 -12.78 -9.30 6.12
CA GLU A 74 -12.12 -10.48 5.52
C GLU A 74 -11.06 -10.09 4.50
N GLU A 75 -11.23 -8.95 3.84
CA GLU A 75 -10.35 -8.44 2.79
C GLU A 75 -9.99 -6.97 3.02
N VAL A 76 -8.79 -6.63 2.56
CA VAL A 76 -8.26 -5.28 2.56
C VAL A 76 -7.73 -4.92 1.18
N LYS A 77 -7.90 -3.65 0.80
CA LYS A 77 -7.22 -3.09 -0.37
C LYS A 77 -5.98 -2.36 0.07
N ILE A 78 -4.82 -2.72 -0.46
CA ILE A 78 -3.55 -2.05 -0.18
C ILE A 78 -3.06 -1.40 -1.47
N THR A 79 -2.75 -0.10 -1.41
CA THR A 79 -2.19 0.68 -2.52
C THR A 79 -0.78 1.11 -2.14
N ALA A 80 0.20 0.85 -3.01
CA ALA A 80 1.58 1.25 -2.76
C ALA A 80 1.74 2.77 -2.68
N GLY A 81 2.62 3.22 -1.80
CA GLY A 81 3.01 4.62 -1.70
C GLY A 81 3.95 5.00 -2.83
N CYS A 82 3.82 6.23 -3.32
CA CYS A 82 4.87 6.86 -4.11
C CYS A 82 5.68 7.71 -3.13
N ASP A 83 6.81 7.19 -2.65
CA ASP A 83 7.79 8.05 -2.02
C ASP A 83 8.20 9.10 -3.05
N LYS A 84 8.04 10.38 -2.69
CA LYS A 84 8.37 11.53 -3.55
C LYS A 84 9.86 11.61 -3.91
N ASN A 85 10.66 10.62 -3.50
CA ASN A 85 12.01 10.37 -3.99
C ASN A 85 11.90 9.70 -5.37
N PHE A 86 11.94 10.57 -6.38
CA PHE A 86 12.18 10.37 -7.82
C PHE A 86 12.79 9.03 -8.29
N ILE A 87 13.68 8.41 -7.52
CA ILE A 87 14.38 7.17 -7.84
C ILE A 87 13.46 5.94 -7.77
N THR A 88 12.58 5.85 -6.76
CA THR A 88 11.64 4.71 -6.62
C THR A 88 10.53 4.76 -7.66
N CYS A 89 10.13 5.98 -8.05
CA CYS A 89 9.18 6.22 -9.12
C CYS A 89 9.71 5.73 -10.49
N CYS A 90 11.01 5.88 -10.76
CA CYS A 90 11.59 5.46 -12.04
C CYS A 90 11.83 3.93 -12.09
N ASN A 91 12.26 3.32 -11.00
CA ASN A 91 12.63 1.90 -10.97
C ASN A 91 11.43 0.95 -10.83
N LYS A 92 10.36 1.36 -10.14
CA LYS A 92 9.20 0.51 -9.86
C LYS A 92 8.05 0.67 -10.87
N PHE A 93 8.02 1.79 -11.60
CA PHE A 93 6.93 2.16 -12.50
C PHE A 93 7.33 2.14 -13.99
N ASN A 94 8.56 1.71 -14.31
CA ASN A 94 9.12 1.58 -15.67
C ASN A 94 8.76 2.74 -16.61
N ASN A 95 8.82 3.97 -16.08
CA ASN A 95 8.34 5.18 -16.77
C ASN A 95 9.45 6.24 -16.87
N ALA A 96 10.66 5.81 -17.23
CA ALA A 96 11.77 6.70 -17.55
C ALA A 96 11.49 7.61 -18.78
N ILE A 97 10.42 7.37 -19.53
CA ILE A 97 10.09 8.07 -20.79
C ILE A 97 9.15 9.28 -20.60
N ASN A 98 8.74 9.60 -19.38
CA ASN A 98 8.03 10.85 -19.08
C ASN A 98 8.76 11.71 -18.04
N LEU A 99 10.08 11.62 -18.03
CA LEU A 99 10.93 12.70 -17.54
C LEU A 99 10.93 13.79 -18.58
N GLY A 100 9.98 14.72 -18.46
CA GLY A 100 9.83 15.86 -19.35
C GLY A 100 11.14 16.62 -19.52
N ALA A 101 11.85 16.32 -20.61
CA ALA A 101 12.71 17.28 -21.27
C ALA A 101 11.79 18.36 -21.83
N ASN A 102 11.59 19.44 -21.09
CA ASN A 102 11.18 20.70 -21.68
C ASN A 102 12.34 21.68 -21.50
N ARG A 103 12.94 21.99 -22.66
CA ARG A 103 13.82 23.11 -23.01
C ARG A 103 14.30 24.03 -21.89
#